data_AF-A0A6N8YVJ5-F1
#
_entry.id   AF-A0A6N8YVJ5-F1
#
_cell.length_a   1.000
_cell.length_b   1.000
_cell.length_c   1.000
_cell.angle_alpha   90.00
_cell.angle_beta   90.00
_cell.angle_gamma   90.00
#
_symmetry.space_group_name_H-M   'P 1'
#
loop_
_entity.id
_entity.type
_entity.pdbx_description
1 polymer ?
#
loop_
_entity_poly.entity_id
_entity_poly.type
_entity_poly.pdbx_seq_one_letter_code
_entity_poly.pdbx_strand_id
1 'polypeptide(L)'
;MASYLRPGLTISEASHICMNVCRAMCCRGPLLLELLPQELRAFEEHARRLDVSLEVHRADDGRGWLRFADHPGEKCPMLNPVTFRCSIYDDRPARCREFPEKETPGCQISGG
;
A
#
# COMPACT_ATOMS: atom_id res chain seq x y z
N MET A 1 -2.34 -20.75 -1.46
CA MET A 1 -3.00 -19.49 -1.05
C MET A 1 -3.91 -19.08 -2.21
N ALA A 2 -5.20 -18.84 -1.96
CA ALA A 2 -6.08 -18.33 -3.00
C ALA A 2 -5.62 -16.91 -3.32
N SER A 3 -4.91 -16.74 -4.43
CA SER A 3 -4.65 -15.41 -4.96
C SER A 3 -5.95 -14.95 -5.58
N TYR A 4 -6.64 -14.03 -4.91
CA TYR A 4 -7.82 -13.39 -5.47
C TYR A 4 -7.43 -12.43 -6.60
N LEU A 5 -6.15 -12.34 -6.98
CA LEU A 5 -5.70 -11.54 -8.10
C LEU A 5 -6.25 -12.11 -9.41
N ARG A 6 -6.85 -11.23 -10.21
CA ARG A 6 -7.19 -11.57 -11.59
C ARG A 6 -5.90 -11.97 -12.34
N PRO A 7 -5.83 -13.19 -12.92
CA PRO A 7 -4.62 -13.67 -13.58
C PRO A 7 -4.37 -12.94 -14.90
N GLY A 8 -3.11 -12.85 -15.31
CA GLY A 8 -2.71 -12.32 -16.62
C GLY A 8 -2.64 -10.80 -16.75
N LEU A 9 -2.83 -10.05 -15.65
CA LEU A 9 -2.64 -8.59 -15.67
C LEU A 9 -1.15 -8.24 -15.70
N THR A 10 -0.79 -7.32 -16.60
CA THR A 10 0.51 -6.63 -16.54
C THR A 10 0.56 -5.67 -15.35
N ILE A 11 1.76 -5.25 -14.97
CA ILE A 11 1.97 -4.24 -13.91
C ILE A 11 1.20 -2.94 -14.24
N SER A 12 1.19 -2.53 -15.51
CA SER A 12 0.51 -1.32 -15.95
C SER A 12 -1.01 -1.42 -15.77
N GLU A 13 -1.60 -2.56 -16.17
CA GLU A 13 -3.04 -2.79 -16.03
C GLU A 13 -3.46 -2.90 -14.56
N ALA A 14 -2.69 -3.62 -13.75
CA ALA A 14 -2.92 -3.69 -12.31
C ALA A 14 -2.83 -2.29 -11.67
N SER A 15 -1.85 -1.48 -12.06
CA SER A 15 -1.72 -0.11 -11.58
C SER A 15 -2.92 0.74 -11.97
N HIS A 16 -3.36 0.66 -13.23
CA HIS A 16 -4.51 1.39 -13.74
C HIS A 16 -5.81 1.02 -12.99
N ILE A 17 -6.07 -0.27 -12.80
CA ILE A 17 -7.25 -0.76 -12.06
C ILE A 17 -7.18 -0.28 -10.60
N CYS A 18 -6.02 -0.40 -9.95
CA CYS A 18 -5.85 0.03 -8.57
C CYS A 18 -6.22 1.51 -8.38
N MET A 19 -5.66 2.40 -9.22
CA MET A 19 -5.86 3.85 -9.09
C MET A 19 -7.25 4.31 -9.52
N ASN A 20 -7.74 3.83 -10.66
CA ASN A 20 -8.92 4.39 -11.32
C ASN A 20 -10.21 3.66 -10.98
N VAL A 21 -10.13 2.35 -10.75
CA VAL A 21 -11.31 1.49 -10.50
C VAL A 21 -11.44 1.21 -9.01
N CYS A 22 -10.43 0.58 -8.41
CA CYS A 22 -10.43 0.28 -6.98
C CYS A 22 -10.17 1.52 -6.10
N ARG A 23 -9.82 2.67 -6.69
CA ARG A 23 -9.53 3.93 -5.98
C ARG A 23 -8.54 3.75 -4.81
N ALA A 24 -7.53 2.90 -4.99
CA ALA A 24 -6.55 2.53 -3.96
C ALA A 24 -7.17 2.13 -2.62
N MET A 25 -8.21 1.29 -2.63
CA MET A 25 -8.86 0.76 -1.41
C MET A 25 -7.86 0.13 -0.42
N CYS A 26 -6.79 -0.52 -0.90
CA CYS A 26 -5.74 -1.08 -0.03
C CYS A 26 -4.90 -0.06 0.71
N CYS A 27 -4.94 1.20 0.28
CA CYS A 27 -4.16 2.28 0.85
C CYS A 27 -5.02 3.19 1.74
N ARG A 28 -6.26 2.82 2.08
CA ARG A 28 -7.22 3.65 2.83
C ARG A 28 -7.92 2.86 3.92
N GLY A 29 -8.47 3.58 4.91
CA GLY A 29 -9.16 3.02 6.07
C GLY A 29 -8.21 2.66 7.22
N PRO A 30 -8.72 2.01 8.29
CA PRO A 30 -7.97 1.73 9.51
C PRO A 30 -7.05 0.51 9.37
N LEU A 31 -6.27 0.46 8.28
CA LEU A 31 -5.34 -0.63 8.01
C LEU A 31 -4.00 -0.42 8.75
N LEU A 32 -3.33 -1.53 9.01
CA LEU A 32 -1.98 -1.58 9.56
C LEU A 32 -1.07 -2.19 8.49
N LEU A 33 0.06 -1.53 8.21
CA LEU A 33 1.08 -2.01 7.30
C LEU A 33 2.32 -2.41 8.11
N GLU A 34 2.60 -3.71 8.14
CA GLU A 34 3.83 -4.27 8.69
C GLU A 34 4.95 -4.19 7.66
N LEU A 35 6.15 -3.83 8.12
CA LEU A 35 7.34 -3.66 7.31
C LEU A 35 8.50 -4.48 7.88
N LEU A 36 9.16 -5.24 7.02
CA LEU A 36 10.44 -5.88 7.34
C LEU A 36 11.54 -4.81 7.51
N PRO A 37 12.67 -5.12 8.17
CA PRO A 37 13.67 -4.10 8.49
C PRO A 37 14.21 -3.33 7.28
N GLN A 38 14.38 -4.02 6.15
CA GLN A 38 14.81 -3.41 4.89
C GLN A 38 13.71 -2.57 4.22
N GLU A 39 12.46 -3.01 4.32
CA GLU A 39 11.32 -2.29 3.77
C GLU A 39 11.06 -1.03 4.58
N LEU A 40 11.18 -1.09 5.91
CA LEU A 40 11.06 0.08 6.77
C LEU A 40 12.09 1.14 6.39
N ARG A 41 13.37 0.77 6.25
CA ARG A 41 14.42 1.71 5.83
C ARG A 41 14.11 2.35 4.47
N ALA A 42 13.69 1.55 3.49
CA ALA A 42 13.35 2.06 2.17
C ALA A 42 12.13 3.00 2.25
N PHE A 43 11.09 2.62 3.01
CA PHE A 43 9.87 3.39 3.19
C PHE A 43 10.15 4.77 3.82
N GLU A 44 11.01 4.83 4.84
CA GLU A 44 11.46 6.07 5.46
C GLU A 44 12.28 6.93 4.50
N GLU A 45 13.15 6.32 3.69
CA GLU A 45 13.90 7.03 2.66
C GLU A 45 12.98 7.65 1.61
N HIS A 46 11.96 6.90 1.16
CA HIS A 46 10.94 7.44 0.27
C HIS A 46 10.15 8.56 0.92
N ALA A 47 9.75 8.43 2.18
CA ALA A 47 9.01 9.47 2.90
C ALA A 47 9.82 10.77 2.95
N ARG A 48 11.11 10.68 3.30
CA ARG A 48 12.04 11.81 3.31
C ARG A 48 12.21 12.44 1.92
N ARG A 49 12.34 11.63 0.86
CA ARG A 49 12.48 12.14 -0.52
C ARG A 49 11.22 12.85 -1.01
N LEU A 50 10.05 12.44 -0.53
CA LEU A 50 8.75 12.97 -0.92
C LEU A 50 8.25 14.08 0.02
N ASP A 51 9.04 14.43 1.04
CA ASP A 51 8.67 15.38 2.10
C ASP A 51 7.33 15.01 2.79
N VAL A 52 7.18 13.72 3.08
CA VAL A 52 5.98 13.16 3.72
C VAL A 52 6.29 12.85 5.19
N SER A 53 5.46 13.37 6.10
CA SER A 53 5.53 13.01 7.51
C SER A 53 5.11 11.56 7.73
N LEU A 54 5.89 10.83 8.52
CA LEU A 54 5.71 9.40 8.74
C LEU A 54 5.81 9.06 10.23
N GLU A 55 4.66 8.73 10.82
CA GLU A 55 4.55 8.03 12.10
C GLU A 55 4.81 6.53 11.93
N VAL A 56 5.90 6.02 12.52
CA VAL A 56 6.24 4.59 12.52
C VAL A 56 6.42 4.10 13.95
N HIS A 57 5.86 2.94 14.23
CA HIS A 57 6.13 2.17 15.44
C HIS A 57 7.20 1.13 15.14
N ARG A 58 8.28 1.10 15.93
CA ARG A 58 9.43 0.20 15.72
C ARG A 58 9.45 -0.93 16.74
N ALA A 59 9.80 -2.13 16.28
CA ALA A 59 10.13 -3.27 17.13
C ALA A 59 11.65 -3.35 17.37
N ASP A 60 12.04 -4.04 18.44
CA ASP A 60 13.45 -4.23 18.84
C ASP A 60 14.29 -4.99 17.79
N ASP A 61 13.64 -5.79 16.94
CA ASP A 61 14.29 -6.55 15.87
C ASP A 61 14.46 -5.75 14.56
N GLY A 62 14.15 -4.45 14.59
CA GLY A 62 14.26 -3.54 13.45
C GLY A 62 13.09 -3.60 12.47
N ARG A 63 12.07 -4.45 12.71
CA ARG A 63 10.78 -4.34 12.02
C ARG A 63 10.05 -3.06 12.46
N GLY A 64 9.04 -2.69 11.68
CA GLY A 64 8.13 -1.65 12.10
C GLY A 64 6.75 -1.83 11.51
N TRP A 65 5.83 -1.03 11.99
CA TRP A 65 4.50 -0.92 11.41
C TRP A 65 4.03 0.53 11.46
N LEU A 66 3.13 0.85 10.55
CA LEU A 66 2.37 2.10 10.59
C LEU A 66 0.87 1.79 10.55
N ARG A 67 0.10 2.60 11.26
CA ARG A 67 -1.36 2.57 11.19
C ARG A 67 -1.79 3.71 10.28
N PHE A 68 -2.64 3.42 9.31
CA PHE A 68 -3.14 4.45 8.41
C PHE A 68 -3.96 5.53 9.15
N ALA A 69 -4.59 5.15 10.26
CA ALA A 69 -5.29 6.05 11.17
C ALA A 69 -4.37 7.09 11.84
N ASP A 70 -3.06 6.83 11.92
CA ASP A 70 -2.08 7.78 12.47
C ASP A 70 -1.68 8.85 11.45
N HIS A 71 -2.30 8.84 10.25
CA HIS A 71 -1.99 9.76 9.16
C HIS A 71 -3.22 10.49 8.61
N PRO A 72 -3.04 11.69 8.02
CA PRO A 72 -4.15 12.49 7.49
C PRO A 72 -5.01 11.75 6.48
N GLY A 73 -6.31 11.69 6.75
CA GLY A 73 -7.30 11.04 5.88
C GLY A 73 -7.31 9.51 5.98
N GLU A 74 -6.77 8.94 7.07
CA GLU A 74 -6.82 7.51 7.38
C GLU A 74 -6.32 6.65 6.21
N LYS A 75 -5.10 6.93 5.75
CA LYS A 75 -4.55 6.32 4.54
C LYS A 75 -3.04 6.15 4.62
N CYS A 76 -2.50 5.34 3.72
CA CYS A 76 -1.08 5.23 3.51
C CYS A 76 -0.48 6.62 3.19
N PRO A 77 0.60 7.05 3.86
CA PRO A 77 1.27 8.32 3.58
C PRO A 77 1.78 8.45 2.14
N MET A 78 2.06 7.31 1.49
CA MET A 78 2.53 7.25 0.11
C MET A 78 1.39 7.38 -0.91
N LEU A 79 0.14 7.52 -0.48
CA LEU A 79 -1.02 7.65 -1.36
C LEU A 79 -1.26 9.13 -1.72
N ASN A 80 -1.11 9.45 -3.01
CA ASN A 80 -1.50 10.75 -3.53
C ASN A 80 -3.03 10.95 -3.35
N PRO A 81 -3.49 11.98 -2.60
CA PRO A 81 -4.91 12.19 -2.31
C PRO A 81 -5.76 12.50 -3.55
N VAL A 82 -5.16 13.07 -4.59
CA VAL A 82 -5.86 13.57 -5.78
C VAL A 82 -5.98 12.48 -6.83
N THR A 83 -4.87 11.77 -7.09
CA THR A 83 -4.80 10.78 -8.18
C THR A 83 -4.98 9.34 -7.71
N PHE A 84 -4.98 9.09 -6.39
CA PHE A 84 -4.94 7.76 -5.79
C PHE A 84 -3.73 6.91 -6.24
N ARG A 85 -2.70 7.55 -6.79
CA ARG A 85 -1.46 6.90 -7.18
C ARG A 85 -0.60 6.64 -5.94
N CYS A 86 -0.06 5.42 -5.85
CA CYS A 86 1.00 5.12 -4.90
C CYS A 86 2.32 5.73 -5.42
N SER A 87 2.92 6.63 -4.65
CA SER A 87 4.17 7.30 -5.01
C SER A 87 5.38 6.37 -5.05
N ILE A 88 5.24 5.16 -4.50
CA ILE A 88 6.30 4.13 -4.45
C ILE A 88 5.83 2.82 -5.09
N TYR A 89 5.02 2.89 -6.16
CA TYR A 89 4.33 1.71 -6.71
C TYR A 89 5.27 0.52 -7.03
N ASP A 90 6.46 0.77 -7.57
CA ASP A 90 7.41 -0.29 -7.91
C ASP A 90 8.18 -0.78 -6.66
N ASP A 91 8.43 0.14 -5.73
CA ASP A 91 9.13 -0.10 -4.45
C ASP A 91 8.19 -0.49 -3.30
N ARG A 92 6.94 -0.86 -3.61
CA ARG A 92 5.94 -1.25 -2.62
C ARG A 92 6.46 -2.36 -1.70
N PRO A 93 6.20 -2.30 -0.39
CA PRO A 93 6.46 -3.41 0.52
C PRO A 93 5.77 -4.69 0.04
N ALA A 94 6.32 -5.85 0.40
CA ALA A 94 5.81 -7.17 0.01
C ALA A 94 4.31 -7.31 0.31
N ARG A 95 3.88 -6.89 1.50
CA ARG A 95 2.45 -6.87 1.89
C ARG A 95 1.58 -6.06 0.93
N CYS A 96 2.07 -4.93 0.43
CA CYS A 96 1.33 -4.12 -0.55
C CYS A 96 1.29 -4.76 -1.95
N ARG A 97 2.20 -5.69 -2.26
CA ARG A 97 2.20 -6.47 -3.51
C ARG A 97 1.26 -7.68 -3.44
N GLU A 98 1.04 -8.21 -2.24
CA GLU A 98 0.13 -9.33 -1.98
C GLU A 98 -1.36 -8.92 -1.98
N PHE A 99 -1.67 -7.62 -1.93
CA PHE A 99 -3.05 -7.16 -1.97
C PHE A 99 -3.72 -7.50 -3.31
N PRO A 100 -4.97 -8.02 -3.30
CA PRO A 100 -5.82 -8.24 -2.15
C PRO A 100 -5.67 -9.64 -1.54
N GLU A 101 -5.51 -9.70 -0.21
CA GLU A 101 -5.42 -10.97 0.53
C GLU A 101 -6.76 -11.72 0.60
N LYS A 102 -7.87 -11.03 0.32
CA LYS A 102 -9.24 -11.56 0.26
C LYS A 102 -10.04 -10.81 -0.80
N GLU A 103 -11.12 -11.40 -1.31
CA GLU A 103 -12.03 -10.69 -2.20
C GLU A 103 -12.45 -9.34 -1.59
N THR A 104 -12.32 -8.29 -2.39
CA THR A 104 -12.64 -6.93 -1.99
C THR A 104 -13.79 -6.46 -2.90
N PRO A 105 -15.04 -6.49 -2.41
CA PRO A 105 -16.20 -6.07 -3.21
C PRO A 105 -15.98 -4.70 -3.85
N GLY A 106 -16.23 -4.61 -5.15
CA GLY A 106 -16.05 -3.38 -5.93
C GLY A 106 -14.61 -3.10 -6.40
N CYS A 107 -13.63 -3.94 -6.05
CA CYS A 107 -12.28 -3.84 -6.61
C CYS A 107 -12.03 -4.94 -7.65
N GLN A 108 -11.89 -4.57 -8.92
CA GLN A 108 -11.67 -5.50 -10.04
C GLN A 108 -10.29 -6.20 -10.03
N ILE A 109 -9.40 -5.80 -9.12
CA ILE A 109 -8.11 -6.48 -8.92
C ILE A 109 -8.29 -7.76 -8.09
N SER A 110 -9.21 -7.75 -7.12
CA SER A 110 -9.77 -9.00 -6.60
C SER A 110 -10.73 -9.51 -7.66
N GLY A 111 -10.53 -10.70 -8.21
CA GLY A 111 -11.30 -11.32 -9.29
C GLY A 111 -12.74 -11.66 -8.94
N GLY A 112 -13.42 -10.75 -8.24
CA GLY A 112 -14.85 -10.80 -7.99
C GLY A 112 -15.67 -10.57 -9.25
#